data_AF-A0A954SC06-F1
#
_entry.id   AF-A0A954SC06-F1
#
_cell.length_a   1.000
_cell.length_b   1.000
_cell.length_c   1.000
_cell.angle_alpha   90.00
_cell.angle_beta   90.00
_cell.angle_gamma   90.00
#
_symmetry.space_group_name_H-M   'P 1'
#
loop_
_entity.id
_entity.type
_entity.pdbx_description
1 polymer ?
#
loop_
_entity_poly.entity_id
_entity_poly.type
_entity_poly.pdbx_seq_one_letter_code
_entity_poly.pdbx_strand_id
1 'polypeptide(L)'
;MDEEYQALPDCHSRQLSRFHSDYQRDTALSLQLAEQDLKIRQDIYAYDTLAWALLKCDRAKDAVIQIQKALSMNTQDAHLHFHAGMIYVACGDRQQAIRSFETALSINGHFDLRQAEMARRQLSTLAGLTKF
;
A
#
# COMPACT_ATOMS: atom_id res chain seq x y z
N MET A 1 -21.60 -25.95 6.10
CA MET A 1 -20.63 -26.20 7.20
C MET A 1 -19.87 -24.90 7.26
N ASP A 2 -20.52 -23.95 7.91
CA ASP A 2 -20.28 -22.53 7.71
C ASP A 2 -19.47 -22.10 8.92
N GLU A 3 -18.14 -22.23 8.80
CA GLU A 3 -17.22 -21.67 9.78
C GLU A 3 -17.17 -20.17 9.55
N GLU A 4 -18.11 -19.49 10.21
CA GLU A 4 -18.09 -18.07 10.49
C GLU A 4 -16.81 -17.77 11.30
N TYR A 5 -15.70 -17.59 10.59
CA TYR A 5 -14.42 -17.17 11.14
C TYR A 5 -14.57 -15.72 11.61
N GLN A 6 -15.17 -15.56 12.80
CA GLN A 6 -15.09 -14.34 13.57
C GLN A 6 -13.62 -14.16 13.93
N ALA A 7 -12.91 -13.44 13.03
CA ALA A 7 -11.50 -13.15 13.15
C ALA A 7 -11.25 -12.46 14.50
N LEU A 8 -10.70 -13.22 15.45
CA LEU A 8 -10.18 -12.68 16.69
C LEU A 8 -9.17 -11.57 16.35
N PRO A 9 -9.14 -10.46 17.13
CA PRO A 9 -8.30 -9.30 16.88
C PRO A 9 -6.83 -9.60 17.23
N ASP A 10 -6.22 -10.54 16.52
CA ASP A 10 -4.83 -10.93 16.69
C ASP A 10 -3.99 -10.55 15.47
N CYS A 11 -2.66 -10.73 15.59
CA CYS A 11 -1.64 -10.34 14.60
C CYS A 11 -1.88 -10.80 13.14
N HIS A 12 -2.80 -11.75 12.94
CA HIS A 12 -3.23 -12.26 11.65
C HIS A 12 -4.05 -11.25 10.84
N SER A 13 -4.71 -10.27 11.47
CA SER A 13 -5.53 -9.24 10.81
C SER A 13 -4.77 -8.50 9.69
N ARG A 14 -3.53 -8.08 9.96
CA ARG A 14 -2.67 -7.42 8.97
C ARG A 14 -2.30 -8.34 7.81
N GLN A 15 -1.85 -9.55 8.13
CA GLN A 15 -1.41 -10.52 7.11
C GLN A 15 -2.56 -10.92 6.19
N LEU A 16 -3.75 -11.15 6.77
CA LEU A 16 -4.97 -11.41 6.03
C LEU A 16 -5.39 -10.21 5.19
N SER A 17 -5.37 -8.99 5.73
CA SER A 17 -5.70 -7.80 4.96
C SER A 17 -4.78 -7.63 3.75
N ARG A 18 -3.46 -7.77 3.93
CA ARG A 18 -2.47 -7.72 2.84
C ARG A 18 -2.74 -8.81 1.80
N PHE A 19 -2.99 -10.04 2.25
CA PHE A 19 -3.36 -11.15 1.36
C PHE A 19 -4.61 -10.83 0.53
N HIS A 20 -5.71 -10.39 1.15
CA HIS A 20 -6.93 -10.06 0.42
C HIS A 20 -6.74 -8.88 -0.55
N SER A 21 -5.96 -7.87 -0.17
CA SER A 21 -5.60 -6.73 -1.02
C SER A 21 -4.75 -7.11 -2.24
N ASP A 22 -3.77 -8.00 -2.06
CA ASP A 22 -2.84 -8.38 -3.15
C ASP A 22 -3.48 -9.40 -4.10
N TYR A 23 -4.34 -10.27 -3.60
CA TYR A 23 -5.01 -11.31 -4.38
C TYR A 23 -6.43 -10.94 -4.81
N GLN A 24 -6.88 -9.69 -4.57
CA GLN A 24 -8.21 -9.15 -4.92
C GLN A 24 -9.39 -10.05 -4.49
N ARG A 25 -9.21 -10.85 -3.43
CA ARG A 25 -10.17 -11.91 -3.08
C ARG A 25 -11.38 -11.41 -2.29
N ASP A 26 -11.25 -10.26 -1.62
CA ASP A 26 -12.35 -9.54 -0.97
C ASP A 26 -11.82 -8.17 -0.48
N THR A 27 -12.10 -7.10 -1.21
CA THR A 27 -11.60 -5.74 -0.87
C THR A 27 -12.31 -5.17 0.36
N ALA A 28 -13.59 -5.52 0.59
CA ALA A 28 -14.35 -5.07 1.75
C ALA A 28 -13.83 -5.68 3.05
N LEU A 29 -13.59 -7.00 3.05
CA LEU A 29 -12.99 -7.69 4.19
C LEU A 29 -11.57 -7.16 4.48
N SER A 30 -10.76 -6.93 3.43
CA SER A 30 -9.43 -6.36 3.59
C SER A 30 -9.46 -5.00 4.31
N LEU A 31 -10.39 -4.13 3.92
CA LEU A 31 -10.56 -2.83 4.56
C LEU A 31 -10.98 -2.96 6.02
N GLN A 32 -11.96 -3.80 6.32
CA GLN A 32 -12.43 -4.03 7.69
C GLN A 32 -11.30 -4.51 8.60
N LEU A 33 -10.51 -5.48 8.14
CA LEU A 33 -9.36 -6.01 8.89
C LEU A 33 -8.28 -4.95 9.11
N ALA A 34 -8.03 -4.10 8.12
CA ALA A 34 -7.05 -3.02 8.24
C ALA A 34 -7.51 -1.92 9.22
N GLU A 35 -8.80 -1.58 9.24
CA GLU A 35 -9.36 -0.63 10.21
C GLU A 35 -9.28 -1.16 11.64
N GLN A 36 -9.50 -2.46 11.83
CA GLN A 36 -9.32 -3.13 13.12
C GLN A 36 -7.85 -3.11 13.56
N ASP A 37 -6.91 -3.46 12.67
CA ASP A 37 -5.46 -3.41 12.95
C ASP A 37 -5.04 -2.01 13.40
N LEU A 38 -5.52 -0.99 12.71
CA LEU A 38 -5.21 0.40 13.03
C LEU A 38 -5.71 0.80 14.41
N LYS A 39 -6.93 0.43 14.80
CA LYS A 39 -7.48 0.75 16.13
C LYS A 39 -6.61 0.20 17.26
N ILE A 40 -6.01 -0.97 17.05
CA ILE A 40 -5.22 -1.67 18.06
C ILE A 40 -3.79 -1.13 18.11
N ARG A 41 -3.12 -1.04 16.95
CA ARG A 41 -1.66 -0.81 16.90
C ARG A 41 -1.26 0.64 16.71
N GLN A 42 -1.98 1.37 15.85
CA GLN A 42 -1.65 2.75 15.47
C GLN A 42 -0.17 2.95 15.07
N ASP A 43 0.45 1.91 14.50
CA ASP A 43 1.85 1.90 14.07
C ASP A 43 1.98 2.18 12.56
N ILE A 44 3.22 2.35 12.11
CA ILE A 44 3.59 2.65 10.71
C ILE A 44 2.90 1.70 9.73
N TYR A 45 2.93 0.41 10.05
CA TYR A 45 2.47 -0.65 9.18
C TYR A 45 0.95 -0.82 9.20
N ALA A 46 0.28 -0.43 10.28
CA ALA A 46 -1.18 -0.39 10.35
C ALA A 46 -1.72 0.74 9.48
N TYR A 47 -1.09 1.93 9.52
CA TYR A 47 -1.41 3.02 8.60
C TYR A 47 -1.16 2.63 7.14
N ASP A 48 -0.03 2.00 6.84
CA ASP A 48 0.29 1.49 5.50
C ASP A 48 -0.72 0.45 5.01
N THR A 49 -1.05 -0.54 5.85
CA THR A 49 -1.99 -1.61 5.49
C THR A 49 -3.38 -1.03 5.20
N LEU A 50 -3.84 -0.07 6.00
CA LEU A 50 -5.10 0.62 5.74
C LEU A 50 -5.03 1.44 4.44
N ALA A 51 -3.92 2.14 4.19
CA ALA A 51 -3.74 2.90 2.96
C ALA A 51 -3.82 2.00 1.71
N TRP A 52 -3.16 0.83 1.76
CA TRP A 52 -3.18 -0.13 0.68
C TRP A 52 -4.59 -0.72 0.47
N ALA A 53 -5.28 -1.10 1.54
CA ALA A 53 -6.66 -1.60 1.46
C ALA A 53 -7.63 -0.55 0.89
N LEU A 54 -7.50 0.72 1.31
CA LEU A 54 -8.27 1.84 0.77
C LEU A 54 -8.03 2.04 -0.73
N LEU A 55 -6.78 1.94 -1.19
CA LEU A 55 -6.47 1.98 -2.62
C LEU A 55 -7.17 0.85 -3.39
N LYS A 56 -7.17 -0.37 -2.86
CA LYS A 56 -7.86 -1.52 -3.48
C LYS A 56 -9.38 -1.37 -3.49
N CYS A 57 -9.93 -0.56 -2.59
CA CYS A 57 -11.34 -0.18 -2.55
C CYS A 57 -11.67 1.07 -3.40
N ASP A 58 -10.77 1.52 -4.28
CA ASP A 58 -10.93 2.73 -5.09
C ASP A 58 -11.11 4.03 -4.29
N ARG A 59 -10.67 4.02 -3.02
CA ARG A 59 -10.72 5.17 -2.09
C ARG A 59 -9.37 5.86 -2.01
N ALA A 60 -8.81 6.23 -3.16
CA ALA A 60 -7.45 6.76 -3.26
C ALA A 60 -7.21 8.03 -2.42
N LYS A 61 -8.20 8.92 -2.33
CA LYS A 61 -8.09 10.15 -1.51
C LYS A 61 -7.94 9.84 -0.02
N ASP A 62 -8.67 8.86 0.48
CA ASP A 62 -8.56 8.42 1.89
C ASP A 62 -7.23 7.69 2.12
N ALA A 63 -6.77 6.93 1.12
CA ALA A 63 -5.48 6.25 1.16
C ALA A 63 -4.31 7.23 1.32
N VAL A 64 -4.37 8.40 0.66
CA VAL A 64 -3.36 9.47 0.80
C VAL A 64 -3.21 9.91 2.25
N ILE A 65 -4.32 10.07 2.97
CA ILE A 65 -4.30 10.51 4.37
C ILE A 65 -3.55 9.48 5.24
N GLN A 66 -3.81 8.18 5.04
CA GLN A 66 -3.19 7.14 5.86
C GLN A 66 -1.72 6.92 5.49
N ILE A 67 -1.37 6.92 4.19
CA ILE A 67 0.03 6.75 3.80
C ILE A 67 0.90 7.94 4.22
N GLN A 68 0.36 9.15 4.25
CA GLN A 68 1.07 10.32 4.78
C GLN A 68 1.38 10.16 6.28
N LYS A 69 0.46 9.58 7.06
CA LYS A 69 0.75 9.25 8.47
C LYS A 69 1.87 8.24 8.59
N ALA A 70 1.85 7.16 7.80
CA ALA A 70 2.93 6.17 7.79
C ALA A 70 4.28 6.81 7.44
N LEU A 71 4.32 7.63 6.38
CA LEU A 71 5.55 8.31 5.93
C LEU A 71 6.06 9.34 6.95
N SER A 72 5.18 10.00 7.70
CA SER A 72 5.58 10.98 8.74
C SER A 72 6.42 10.38 9.87
N MET A 73 6.38 9.05 10.01
CA MET A 73 7.15 8.31 11.00
C MET A 73 8.59 7.99 10.53
N ASN A 74 8.99 8.46 9.34
CA ASN A 74 10.36 8.43 8.81
C ASN A 74 11.04 7.05 8.77
N THR A 75 10.24 5.99 8.61
CA THR A 75 10.78 4.63 8.45
C THR A 75 11.30 4.43 7.04
N GLN A 76 12.55 3.97 6.92
CA GLN A 76 13.17 3.65 5.62
C GLN A 76 12.75 2.25 5.17
N ASP A 77 11.57 2.15 4.55
CA ASP A 77 11.05 0.90 4.00
C ASP A 77 10.63 1.09 2.54
N ALA A 78 11.19 0.28 1.65
CA ALA A 78 10.90 0.32 0.23
C ALA A 78 9.42 0.02 -0.08
N HIS A 79 8.75 -0.87 0.68
CA HIS A 79 7.34 -1.17 0.49
C HIS A 79 6.45 0.04 0.79
N LEU A 80 6.73 0.79 1.86
CA LEU A 80 5.99 2.01 2.20
C LEU A 80 6.03 3.02 1.06
N HIS A 81 7.23 3.25 0.52
CA HIS A 81 7.42 4.17 -0.60
C HIS A 81 6.80 3.65 -1.90
N PHE A 82 6.79 2.34 -2.14
CA PHE A 82 6.08 1.75 -3.26
C PHE A 82 4.56 1.96 -3.15
N HIS A 83 3.95 1.66 -2.00
CA HIS A 83 2.52 1.87 -1.78
C HIS A 83 2.16 3.36 -1.92
N ALA A 84 2.98 4.27 -1.38
CA ALA A 84 2.81 5.70 -1.58
C ALA A 84 2.81 6.07 -3.07
N GLY A 85 3.77 5.56 -3.84
CA GLY A 85 3.84 5.80 -5.28
C GLY A 85 2.55 5.37 -6.00
N MET A 86 2.06 4.17 -5.71
CA MET A 86 0.82 3.65 -6.29
C MET A 86 -0.41 4.49 -5.90
N ILE A 87 -0.50 4.92 -4.64
CA ILE A 87 -1.58 5.78 -4.15
C ILE A 87 -1.56 7.15 -4.83
N TYR A 88 -0.38 7.75 -4.99
CA TYR A 88 -0.23 9.03 -5.67
C TYR A 88 -0.56 8.94 -7.16
N VAL A 89 -0.22 7.84 -7.83
CA VAL A 89 -0.67 7.57 -9.21
C VAL A 89 -2.19 7.57 -9.30
N ALA A 90 -2.88 6.87 -8.40
CA ALA A 90 -4.34 6.80 -8.38
C ALA A 90 -4.99 8.16 -8.09
N CYS A 91 -4.31 9.05 -7.35
CA CYS A 91 -4.77 10.41 -7.11
C CYS A 91 -4.40 11.41 -8.22
N GLY A 92 -3.64 10.99 -9.23
CA GLY A 92 -3.14 11.88 -10.29
C GLY A 92 -1.95 12.77 -9.87
N ASP A 93 -1.38 12.57 -8.69
CA ASP A 93 -0.20 13.29 -8.24
C ASP A 93 1.07 12.64 -8.79
N ARG A 94 1.34 12.94 -10.07
CA ARG A 94 2.51 12.44 -10.80
C ARG A 94 3.82 12.76 -10.10
N GLN A 95 3.94 13.93 -9.49
CA GLN A 95 5.20 14.38 -8.94
C GLN A 95 5.56 13.62 -7.66
N GLN A 96 4.60 13.44 -6.75
CA GLN A 96 4.78 12.62 -5.55
C GLN A 96 4.95 11.14 -5.90
N ALA A 97 4.25 10.65 -6.92
CA ALA A 97 4.40 9.27 -7.40
C ALA A 97 5.83 8.96 -7.83
N ILE A 98 6.43 9.80 -8.69
CA ILE A 98 7.82 9.65 -9.15
C ILE A 98 8.78 9.60 -7.97
N ARG A 99 8.73 10.60 -7.08
CA ARG A 99 9.60 10.66 -5.90
C ARG A 99 9.50 9.41 -5.03
N SER A 100 8.28 8.90 -4.86
CA SER A 100 8.03 7.72 -4.02
C SER A 100 8.60 6.46 -4.65
N PHE A 101 8.44 6.26 -5.97
CA PHE A 101 9.03 5.13 -6.67
C PHE A 101 10.57 5.19 -6.73
N GLU A 102 11.14 6.37 -6.96
CA GLU A 102 12.61 6.56 -6.90
C GLU A 102 13.15 6.18 -5.52
N THR A 103 12.48 6.65 -4.47
CA THR A 103 12.88 6.38 -3.08
C THR A 103 12.78 4.88 -2.75
N ALA A 104 11.69 4.22 -3.16
CA ALA A 104 11.53 2.78 -2.97
C ALA A 104 12.69 2.00 -3.61
N LEU A 105 13.00 2.30 -4.86
CA LEU A 105 14.06 1.64 -5.63
C LEU A 105 15.47 1.99 -5.12
N SER A 106 15.66 3.16 -4.52
CA SER A 106 16.95 3.54 -3.91
C SER A 106 17.18 2.86 -2.57
N ILE A 107 16.13 2.68 -1.75
CA ILE A 107 16.24 1.98 -0.46
C ILE A 107 16.59 0.51 -0.70
N ASN A 108 15.82 -0.15 -1.55
CA ASN A 108 16.10 -1.51 -1.97
C ASN A 108 15.47 -1.75 -3.33
N GLY A 109 16.28 -1.96 -4.38
CA GLY A 109 15.78 -2.22 -5.74
C GLY A 109 15.20 -3.62 -5.97
N HIS A 110 15.22 -4.49 -4.95
CA HIS A 110 14.79 -5.89 -4.98
C HIS A 110 13.91 -6.28 -3.78
N PHE A 111 13.24 -5.29 -3.16
CA PHE A 111 12.39 -5.47 -1.98
C PHE A 111 11.26 -6.49 -2.19
N ASP A 112 10.71 -6.52 -3.40
CA ASP A 112 9.83 -7.58 -3.90
C ASP A 112 9.96 -7.60 -5.42
N LEU A 113 10.09 -8.80 -6.01
CA LEU A 113 10.35 -8.95 -7.44
C LEU A 113 9.27 -8.27 -8.29
N ARG A 114 7.99 -8.44 -7.94
CA ARG A 114 6.88 -7.91 -8.73
C ARG A 114 6.71 -6.41 -8.48
N GLN A 115 6.73 -5.98 -7.23
CA GLN A 115 6.53 -4.57 -6.88
C GLN A 115 7.69 -3.70 -7.39
N ALA A 116 8.93 -4.18 -7.31
CA ALA A 116 10.07 -3.44 -7.85
C ALA A 116 9.99 -3.30 -9.38
N GLU A 117 9.59 -4.34 -10.10
CA GLU A 117 9.34 -4.25 -11.54
C GLU A 117 8.21 -3.28 -11.88
N MET A 118 7.11 -3.31 -11.11
CA MET A 118 6.00 -2.37 -11.27
C MET A 118 6.45 -0.92 -11.03
N ALA A 119 7.23 -0.67 -9.98
CA ALA A 119 7.77 0.64 -9.67
C ALA A 119 8.60 1.20 -10.84
N ARG A 120 9.50 0.37 -11.42
CA ARG A 120 10.32 0.76 -12.58
C ARG A 120 9.46 1.08 -13.80
N ARG A 121 8.44 0.27 -14.08
CA ARG A 121 7.51 0.51 -15.20
C ARG A 121 6.73 1.81 -15.02
N GLN A 122 6.17 2.04 -13.83
CA GLN A 122 5.45 3.27 -13.52
C GLN A 122 6.37 4.48 -13.63
N LEU A 123 7.58 4.40 -13.09
CA LEU A 123 8.57 5.48 -13.21
C LEU A 123 8.85 5.83 -14.66
N SER A 124 9.08 4.84 -15.54
CA SER A 124 9.31 5.10 -16.97
C SER A 124 8.11 5.77 -17.65
N THR A 125 6.88 5.32 -17.35
CA THR A 125 5.65 5.92 -17.89
C THR A 125 5.46 7.36 -17.38
N LEU A 126 5.66 7.58 -16.08
CA LEU A 126 5.55 8.90 -15.43
C LEU A 126 6.73 9.81 -15.75
N ALA A 127 7.86 9.31 -16.23
CA ALA A 127 8.96 10.13 -16.74
C ALA A 127 8.78 10.49 -18.22
N GLY A 128 7.81 9.88 -18.91
CA GLY A 128 7.63 10.05 -20.36
C GLY A 128 8.73 9.35 -21.17
N LEU A 129 9.37 8.32 -20.61
CA LEU A 129 10.45 7.57 -21.26
C LEU A 129 9.94 6.42 -22.16
N THR A 130 8.63 6.31 -22.35
CA THR A 130 8.04 5.38 -23.31
C THR A 130 8.29 5.90 -24.73
N LYS A 131 9.43 5.51 -25.32
CA LYS A 131 9.60 5.53 -26.78
C LYS A 131 8.66 4.50 -27.40
N PHE A 132 7.84 4.97 -28.34
CA PHE A 132 7.13 4.12 -29.30
C PHE A 132 8.12 3.30 -30.13
#